data_AF-A0A5B6YWZ8-F1
#
_entry.id   AF-A0A5B6YWZ8-F1
#
_cell.length_a   1.000
_cell.length_b   1.000
_cell.length_c   1.000
_cell.angle_alpha   90.00
_cell.angle_beta   90.00
_cell.angle_gamma   90.00
#
_symmetry.space_group_name_H-M   'P 1'
#
loop_
_entity.id
_entity.type
_entity.pdbx_description
1 polymer ?
#
loop_
_entity_poly.entity_id
_entity_poly.type
_entity_poly.pdbx_seq_one_letter_code
_entity_poly.pdbx_strand_id
1 'polypeptide(L)'
;DDSLMSMFPNLYRIALDKDEKVADLGEIVGGEVVWNLRFRRNRQDWEVDDFAGLLDTLGRSRLSLDGEDHWVWTWHSSKSFSIKFFFEALVVRRGFEFPWRII
;
A
#
# COMPACT_ATOMS: atom_id res chain seq x y z
N ASP A 1 -4.91 -6.19 4.80
CA ASP A 1 -4.86 -4.83 4.26
C ASP A 1 -6.27 -4.38 3.94
N ASP A 2 -6.75 -3.41 4.73
CA ASP A 2 -7.99 -2.69 4.46
C ASP A 2 -7.66 -1.54 3.50
N SER A 3 -8.58 -1.23 2.57
CA SER A 3 -8.35 -0.16 1.61
C SER A 3 -8.49 1.21 2.27
N LEU A 4 -7.87 2.25 1.69
CA LEU A 4 -8.05 3.63 2.19
C LEU A 4 -9.54 4.04 2.19
N MET A 5 -10.32 3.52 1.24
CA MET A 5 -11.78 3.71 1.21
C MET A 5 -12.48 3.12 2.44
N SER A 6 -12.10 1.92 2.88
CA SER A 6 -12.73 1.29 4.05
C SER A 6 -12.24 1.91 5.37
N MET A 7 -11.00 2.38 5.42
CA MET A 7 -10.43 3.04 6.60
C MET A 7 -10.97 4.47 6.78
N PHE A 8 -11.16 5.21 5.71
CA PHE A 8 -11.55 6.63 5.73
C PHE A 8 -12.77 6.92 4.84
N PRO A 9 -13.94 6.31 5.11
CA PRO A 9 -15.10 6.39 4.22
C PRO A 9 -15.65 7.81 4.06
N ASN A 10 -15.57 8.63 5.11
CA ASN A 10 -16.02 10.03 5.07
C ASN A 10 -15.19 10.88 4.12
N LEU A 11 -13.87 10.76 4.19
CA LEU A 11 -12.93 11.45 3.30
C LEU A 11 -13.06 10.93 1.87
N TYR A 12 -13.12 9.61 1.69
CA TYR A 12 -13.29 9.00 0.37
C TYR A 12 -14.59 9.44 -0.31
N ARG A 13 -15.68 9.61 0.44
CA ARG A 13 -16.96 10.11 -0.11
C ARG A 13 -16.78 11.47 -0.81
N ILE A 14 -15.99 12.36 -0.22
CA ILE A 14 -15.80 13.73 -0.70
C ILE A 14 -14.52 13.94 -1.53
N ALA A 15 -13.68 12.91 -1.69
CA ALA A 15 -12.50 12.96 -2.55
C ALA A 15 -12.89 13.21 -4.02
N LEU A 16 -12.07 14.00 -4.71
CA LEU A 16 -12.13 14.20 -6.16
C LEU A 16 -11.31 13.13 -6.89
N ASP A 17 -10.18 12.75 -6.31
CA ASP A 17 -9.14 11.92 -6.92
C ASP A 17 -9.31 10.44 -6.52
N LYS A 18 -10.49 9.86 -6.78
CA LYS A 18 -10.81 8.48 -6.34
C LYS A 18 -10.17 7.41 -7.22
N ASP A 19 -9.92 7.74 -8.47
CA ASP A 19 -9.39 6.83 -9.49
C ASP A 19 -7.90 7.09 -9.78
N GLU A 20 -7.30 8.07 -9.08
CA GLU A 20 -5.88 8.41 -9.19
C GLU A 20 -5.03 7.47 -8.34
N LYS A 21 -3.78 7.26 -8.76
CA LYS A 21 -2.84 6.51 -7.91
C LYS A 21 -2.40 7.39 -6.75
N VAL A 22 -2.23 6.77 -5.60
CA VAL A 22 -1.72 7.48 -4.40
C VAL A 22 -0.37 8.14 -4.69
N ALA A 23 0.51 7.49 -5.47
CA ALA A 23 1.81 8.04 -5.85
C ALA A 23 1.71 9.36 -6.65
N ASP A 24 0.65 9.55 -7.42
CA ASP A 24 0.44 10.76 -8.24
C ASP A 24 -0.13 11.93 -7.41
N LEU A 25 -0.55 11.66 -6.16
CA LEU A 25 -1.14 12.65 -5.25
C LEU A 25 -0.14 13.19 -4.21
N GLY A 26 1.15 12.83 -4.31
CA GLY A 26 2.19 13.27 -3.40
C GLY A 26 3.45 13.73 -4.14
N GLU A 27 4.13 14.72 -3.58
CA GLU A 27 5.40 15.23 -4.11
C GLU A 27 6.48 15.22 -3.01
N ILE A 28 7.73 14.89 -3.36
CA ILE A 28 8.84 14.98 -2.41
C ILE A 28 9.38 16.41 -2.39
N VAL A 29 9.18 17.10 -1.27
CA VAL A 29 9.68 18.46 -1.04
C VAL A 29 10.59 18.43 0.18
N GLY A 30 11.87 18.75 -0.01
CA GLY A 30 12.85 18.79 1.10
C GLY A 30 13.10 17.44 1.78
N GLY A 31 12.80 16.32 1.11
CA GLY A 31 12.94 14.97 1.67
C GLY A 31 11.70 14.44 2.40
N GLU A 32 10.63 15.23 2.49
CA GLU A 32 9.33 14.80 3.01
C GLU A 32 8.28 14.74 1.90
N VAL A 33 7.30 13.86 2.05
CA VAL A 33 6.18 13.76 1.11
C VAL A 33 5.10 14.78 1.49
N VAL A 34 4.81 15.68 0.57
CA VAL A 34 3.71 16.63 0.65
C VAL A 34 2.53 16.08 -0.15
N TRP A 35 1.43 15.79 0.53
CA TRP A 35 0.23 15.22 -0.08
C TRP A 35 -0.72 16.31 -0.61
N ASN A 36 -1.10 16.21 -1.88
CA ASN A 36 -2.03 17.12 -2.56
C ASN A 36 -3.39 16.44 -2.81
N LEU A 37 -4.11 16.14 -1.71
CA LEU A 37 -5.41 15.48 -1.76
C LEU A 37 -6.55 16.49 -2.02
N ARG A 38 -7.27 16.34 -3.13
CA ARG A 38 -8.37 17.25 -3.47
C ARG A 38 -9.72 16.73 -3.02
N PHE A 39 -10.51 17.62 -2.43
CA PHE A 39 -11.85 17.33 -1.95
C PHE A 39 -12.87 18.26 -2.62
N ARG A 40 -14.11 17.77 -2.79
CA ARG A 40 -15.23 18.52 -3.40
C ARG A 40 -15.66 19.75 -2.60
N ARG A 41 -15.26 19.83 -1.33
CA ARG A 41 -15.57 20.90 -0.39
C ARG A 41 -14.46 21.03 0.64
N ASN A 42 -14.48 22.14 1.39
CA ASN A 42 -13.61 22.28 2.55
C ASN A 42 -13.94 21.23 3.62
N ARG A 43 -12.87 20.69 4.22
CA ARG A 43 -12.93 19.78 5.37
C ARG A 43 -13.64 20.47 6.53
N GLN A 44 -14.44 19.70 7.25
CA GLN A 44 -15.15 20.15 8.45
C GLN A 44 -14.43 19.65 9.70
N ASP A 45 -14.76 20.23 10.86
CA ASP A 45 -14.07 19.89 12.13
C ASP A 45 -14.14 18.40 12.46
N TRP A 46 -15.23 17.72 12.11
CA TRP A 46 -15.39 16.28 12.34
C TRP A 46 -14.58 15.38 11.38
N GLU A 47 -13.99 15.94 10.31
CA GLU A 47 -13.15 15.21 9.34
C GLU A 47 -11.65 15.38 9.64
N VAL A 48 -11.29 16.19 10.64
CA VAL A 48 -9.90 16.53 10.95
C VAL A 48 -9.12 15.31 11.45
N ASP A 49 -9.70 14.55 12.39
CA ASP A 49 -9.04 13.36 12.95
C ASP A 49 -8.89 12.27 11.90
N ASP A 50 -9.92 12.05 11.08
CA ASP A 50 -9.88 11.13 9.93
C ASP A 50 -8.75 11.53 8.96
N PHE A 51 -8.57 12.83 8.71
CA PHE A 51 -7.55 13.34 7.79
C PHE A 51 -6.14 13.19 8.35
N ALA A 52 -5.94 13.43 9.65
CA ALA A 52 -4.68 13.16 10.32
C ALA A 52 -4.33 11.65 10.25
N GLY A 53 -5.32 10.78 10.49
CA GLY A 53 -5.15 9.33 10.36
C GLY A 53 -4.80 8.88 8.93
N LEU A 54 -5.40 9.53 7.92
CA LEU A 54 -5.06 9.28 6.51
C LEU A 54 -3.59 9.62 6.23
N LEU A 55 -3.13 10.80 6.67
CA LEU A 55 -1.74 11.22 6.46
C LEU A 55 -0.73 10.33 7.20
N ASP A 56 -1.04 9.88 8.43
CA ASP A 56 -0.21 8.92 9.16
C ASP A 56 -0.15 7.56 8.44
N THR A 57 -1.28 7.08 7.93
CA THR A 57 -1.34 5.82 7.15
C THR A 57 -0.47 5.92 5.90
N LEU A 58 -0.60 7.03 5.17
CA LEU A 58 0.21 7.31 3.98
C LEU A 58 1.70 7.47 4.31
N GLY A 59 2.04 8.15 5.41
CA GLY A 59 3.42 8.34 5.84
C GLY A 59 4.12 7.06 6.30
N ARG A 60 3.38 6.09 6.84
CA ARG A 60 3.94 4.77 7.22
C ARG A 60 4.17 3.87 6.02
N SER A 61 3.44 4.08 4.93
CA SER A 61 3.61 3.31 3.72
C SER A 61 4.92 3.70 3.03
N ARG A 62 5.79 2.72 2.76
CA ARG A 62 7.04 2.93 2.00
C ARG A 62 6.71 3.08 0.52
N LEU A 63 6.01 4.14 0.16
CA LEU A 63 5.69 4.46 -1.23
C LEU A 63 6.94 5.04 -1.89
N SER A 64 7.42 4.35 -2.92
CA SER A 64 8.34 4.98 -3.87
C SER A 64 7.49 5.85 -4.76
N LEU A 65 7.64 7.17 -4.66
CA LEU A 65 7.01 8.09 -5.61
C LEU A 65 7.72 8.09 -6.98
N ASP A 66 8.92 7.50 -7.03
CA ASP A 66 9.71 7.32 -8.24
C ASP A 66 9.82 5.82 -8.55
N GLY A 67 8.96 5.33 -9.44
CA GLY A 67 9.01 3.94 -9.91
C GLY A 67 7.64 3.32 -10.22
N GLU A 68 7.65 2.28 -11.05
CA GLU A 68 6.46 1.47 -11.27
C GLU A 68 6.19 0.51 -10.10
N ASP A 69 4.91 0.18 -9.93
CA ASP A 69 4.48 -0.82 -8.96
C ASP A 69 5.15 -2.17 -9.26
N HIS A 70 5.74 -2.76 -8.23
CA HIS A 70 6.40 -4.06 -8.34
C HIS A 70 5.97 -4.98 -7.20
N TRP A 71 5.94 -6.28 -7.50
CA TRP A 71 5.64 -7.30 -6.49
C TRP A 71 6.77 -7.38 -5.48
N VAL A 72 6.47 -7.06 -4.22
CA VAL A 72 7.42 -7.22 -3.11
C VAL A 72 7.18 -8.57 -2.44
N TRP A 73 8.17 -9.44 -2.46
CA TRP A 73 8.14 -10.70 -1.72
C TRP A 73 8.44 -10.43 -0.24
N THR A 74 7.45 -10.60 0.63
CA THR A 74 7.55 -10.25 2.07
C THR A 74 7.99 -11.41 2.97
N TRP A 75 8.16 -12.61 2.43
CA TRP A 75 8.50 -13.81 3.22
C TRP A 75 9.94 -13.83 3.75
N HIS A 76 10.83 -13.00 3.20
CA HIS A 76 12.21 -12.90 3.68
C HIS A 76 12.68 -11.44 3.74
N SER A 77 13.55 -11.12 4.69
CA SER A 77 14.13 -9.78 4.90
C SER A 77 14.89 -9.25 3.68
N SER A 78 15.40 -10.15 2.83
CA SER A 78 16.09 -9.79 1.59
C SER A 78 15.16 -9.40 0.44
N LYS A 79 13.83 -9.53 0.60
CA LYS A 79 12.81 -9.24 -0.42
C LYS A 79 12.98 -9.98 -1.77
N SER A 80 13.80 -11.03 -1.81
CA SER A 80 14.08 -11.82 -3.00
C SER A 80 13.20 -13.07 -3.07
N PHE A 81 12.67 -13.37 -4.25
CA PHE A 81 12.01 -14.64 -4.52
C PHE A 81 13.03 -15.75 -4.73
N SER A 82 12.82 -16.91 -4.11
CA SER A 82 13.53 -18.14 -4.47
C SER A 82 12.55 -19.29 -4.64
N ILE A 83 12.80 -20.12 -5.66
CA ILE A 83 12.01 -21.33 -5.93
C ILE A 83 12.00 -22.24 -4.69
N LYS A 84 13.15 -22.38 -4.02
CA LYS A 84 13.28 -23.17 -2.78
C LYS A 84 12.28 -22.72 -1.71
N PHE A 85 12.17 -21.42 -1.44
CA PHE A 85 11.26 -20.91 -0.41
C PHE A 85 9.79 -21.04 -0.79
N PHE A 86 9.45 -20.81 -2.07
CA PHE A 86 8.09 -21.02 -2.55
C PHE A 86 7.62 -22.45 -2.25
N PHE A 87 8.48 -23.43 -2.50
CA PHE A 87 8.16 -24.82 -2.22
C PHE A 87 8.19 -25.17 -0.73
N GLU A 88 9.14 -24.67 0.07
CA GLU A 88 9.11 -24.85 1.54
C GLU A 88 7.80 -24.32 2.14
N ALA A 89 7.34 -23.13 1.72
CA ALA A 89 6.08 -22.56 2.16
C ALA A 89 4.86 -23.42 1.76
N LEU A 90 4.87 -24.01 0.56
CA LEU A 90 3.81 -24.91 0.09
C LEU A 90 3.78 -26.23 0.88
N VAL A 91 4.94 -26.83 1.15
CA VAL A 91 5.08 -28.07 1.93
C VAL A 91 4.55 -27.84 3.35
N VAL A 92 4.96 -26.74 4.00
CA VAL A 92 4.51 -26.38 5.35
C VAL A 92 3.00 -26.11 5.41
N ARG A 93 2.43 -25.39 4.44
CA ARG A 93 1.01 -25.02 4.46
C ARG A 93 0.06 -26.14 4.05
N ARG A 94 0.49 -27.06 3.19
CA ARG A 94 -0.43 -28.02 2.57
C ARG A 94 0.00 -29.48 2.69
N GLY A 95 1.15 -29.77 3.32
CA GLY A 95 1.66 -31.14 3.44
C GLY A 95 2.00 -31.80 2.09
N PHE A 96 2.21 -31.00 1.05
CA PHE A 96 2.60 -31.52 -0.27
C PHE A 96 4.08 -31.88 -0.25
N GLU A 97 4.42 -33.08 -0.71
CA GLU A 97 5.81 -33.43 -1.03
C GLU A 97 6.25 -32.70 -2.31
N PHE A 98 7.50 -32.24 -2.31
CA PHE A 98 8.10 -31.54 -3.45
C PHE A 98 8.07 -32.44 -4.70
N PRO A 99 7.42 -32.03 -5.81
CA PRO A 99 7.29 -32.87 -6.99
C PRO A 99 8.59 -32.81 -7.79
N TRP A 100 9.57 -33.60 -7.37
CA TRP A 100 10.89 -33.72 -7.98
C TRP A 100 10.88 -34.28 -9.42
N ARG A 101 9.70 -34.64 -9.95
CA ARG A 101 9.52 -35.25 -11.27
C ARG A 101 8.93 -34.33 -12.36
N ILE A 102 8.86 -33.02 -12.14
CA ILE A 102 8.30 -32.07 -13.14
C ILE A 102 9.41 -31.49 -14.06
N ILE A 103 10.51 -32.20 -14.27
CA ILE A 103 11.57 -31.80 -15.23
C ILE A 103 11.58 -32.78 -16.40
#